data_AF-A0A9D1RBK8-F1
#
_entry.id   AF-A0A9D1RBK8-F1
#
_cell.length_a   1.000
_cell.length_b   1.000
_cell.length_c   1.000
_cell.angle_alpha   90.00
_cell.angle_beta   90.00
_cell.angle_gamma   90.00
#
_symmetry.space_group_name_H-M   'P 1'
#
loop_
_entity.id
_entity.type
_entity.pdbx_description
1 polymer ?
#
loop_
_entity_poly.entity_id
_entity_poly.type
_entity_poly.pdbx_seq_one_letter_code
_entity_poly.pdbx_strand_id
1 'polypeptide(L)'
;MRRLGRLTPEKLMRFLKSAFAAFKKTLGSVSIGFRAGVAVLLLAALIVAPTAFYFTLSGGERGESRFNDGAAEVCAQIIGEYGIAKTEQADTQGELYRMAGLSFAREIDFNADGDSELLVAFRSANAYQVEAWGSSGGEFTRLYSHAANTAADPQLGSWISLYRHSGRVYIGELSLEDGETMQLLTLHGGEFTARRECEYDPVNDIYAINGEMNTSDFETVRLSNISAARAEVLLDSITAAVEGFGGVDTAAQEVAAQSGEQLMAAAYAQIVNDYVARYGRPQYDSTSRVCFATGLCVAELIDFDGDDTDELYTVYRYNKKVTGEDANGNYVQETEPEYKAEVFRWNGASAVKIYENDGVSQMQDPDSPDRFYILRKNGEKTGICRNTYTYSERTSRVWNATSRISELDEDGSFSAVYLAEIRSNYGYNTYQLNGERVYRREFNANGYAVPYFCNEDEYDDEEFTVVYLQGASGRGSDIQSLITDTQSNIDSILSATDV
;
A
#
# COMPACT_ATOMS: atom_id res chain seq x y z
N MET A 1 -31.85 -23.96 -27.16
CA MET A 1 -30.67 -24.04 -28.07
C MET A 1 -29.88 -25.30 -27.75
N ARG A 2 -29.65 -26.18 -28.75
CA ARG A 2 -28.85 -27.41 -28.59
C ARG A 2 -27.38 -27.02 -28.39
N ARG A 3 -26.71 -27.59 -27.36
CA ARG A 3 -25.25 -27.49 -27.16
C ARG A 3 -24.53 -27.90 -28.44
N LEU A 4 -23.88 -26.96 -29.13
CA LEU A 4 -22.88 -27.27 -30.15
C LEU A 4 -21.68 -27.87 -29.41
N GLY A 5 -21.55 -29.20 -29.46
CA GLY A 5 -20.39 -29.88 -28.90
C GLY A 5 -19.11 -29.47 -29.65
N ARG A 6 -18.06 -29.13 -28.89
CA ARG A 6 -16.70 -28.83 -29.39
C ARG A 6 -16.35 -29.69 -30.62
N LEU A 7 -16.03 -29.02 -31.73
CA LEU A 7 -15.47 -29.65 -32.93
C LEU A 7 -14.03 -30.02 -32.61
N THR A 8 -13.79 -31.29 -32.31
CA THR A 8 -12.43 -31.82 -32.17
C THR A 8 -11.78 -32.00 -33.55
N PRO A 9 -10.43 -31.98 -33.65
CA PRO A 9 -9.71 -32.17 -34.91
C PRO A 9 -10.16 -33.42 -35.68
N GLU A 10 -10.51 -34.48 -34.96
CA GLU A 10 -11.03 -35.72 -35.53
C GLU A 10 -12.43 -35.57 -36.17
N LYS A 11 -13.31 -34.74 -35.59
CA LYS A 11 -14.64 -34.48 -36.14
C LYS A 11 -14.55 -33.64 -37.41
N LEU A 12 -13.67 -32.64 -37.44
CA LEU A 12 -13.39 -31.83 -38.61
C LEU A 12 -12.79 -32.69 -39.74
N MET A 13 -11.85 -33.57 -39.41
CA MET A 13 -11.24 -34.48 -40.39
C MET A 13 -12.23 -35.52 -40.94
N ARG A 14 -13.17 -36.02 -40.11
CA ARG A 14 -14.29 -36.87 -40.58
C ARG A 14 -15.24 -36.10 -41.48
N PHE A 15 -15.58 -34.85 -41.14
CA PHE A 15 -16.44 -34.01 -41.97
C PHE A 15 -15.79 -33.73 -43.33
N LEU A 16 -14.52 -33.35 -43.34
CA LEU A 16 -13.72 -33.14 -44.57
C LEU A 16 -13.64 -34.41 -45.42
N LYS A 17 -13.38 -35.58 -44.82
CA LYS A 17 -13.38 -36.88 -45.54
C LYS A 17 -14.74 -37.20 -46.16
N SER A 18 -15.84 -36.93 -45.43
CA SER A 18 -17.20 -37.16 -45.93
C SER A 18 -17.60 -36.21 -47.06
N ALA A 19 -17.22 -34.93 -46.96
CA ALA A 19 -17.43 -33.92 -48.00
C ALA A 19 -16.62 -34.25 -49.26
N PHE A 20 -15.37 -34.72 -49.10
CA PHE A 20 -14.51 -35.14 -50.21
C PHE A 20 -15.04 -36.38 -50.93
N ALA A 21 -15.61 -37.34 -50.18
CA ALA A 21 -16.23 -38.54 -50.74
C ALA A 21 -17.52 -38.21 -51.53
N ALA A 22 -18.35 -37.29 -51.02
CA ALA A 22 -19.53 -36.79 -51.72
C ALA A 22 -19.15 -36.05 -53.02
N PHE A 23 -18.11 -35.21 -52.96
CA PHE A 23 -17.59 -34.47 -54.11
C PHE A 23 -17.04 -35.37 -55.24
N LYS A 24 -16.35 -36.45 -54.89
CA LYS A 24 -15.85 -37.46 -55.86
C LYS A 24 -16.99 -38.12 -56.64
N LYS A 25 -18.17 -38.25 -56.03
CA LYS A 25 -19.37 -38.84 -56.64
C LYS A 25 -20.04 -37.87 -57.62
N THR A 26 -20.02 -36.58 -57.32
CA THR A 26 -20.62 -35.51 -58.16
C THR A 26 -19.74 -35.13 -59.36
N LEU A 27 -18.42 -35.33 -59.29
CA LEU A 27 -17.50 -34.99 -60.39
C LEU A 27 -17.55 -35.95 -61.60
N GLY A 28 -18.26 -37.08 -61.50
CA GLY A 28 -18.29 -38.11 -62.54
C GLY A 28 -18.90 -37.70 -63.90
N SER A 29 -19.69 -36.62 -63.96
CA SER A 29 -20.61 -36.36 -65.09
C SER A 29 -20.40 -35.07 -65.90
N VAL A 30 -19.26 -34.35 -65.82
CA VAL A 30 -19.05 -33.07 -66.53
C VAL A 30 -17.68 -33.01 -67.27
N SER A 31 -17.59 -32.26 -68.37
CA SER A 31 -16.44 -32.25 -69.29
C SER A 31 -15.13 -31.66 -68.71
N ILE A 32 -14.00 -32.10 -69.27
CA ILE A 32 -12.64 -32.01 -68.71
C ILE A 32 -12.13 -30.56 -68.52
N GLY A 33 -12.53 -29.60 -69.38
CA GLY A 33 -12.07 -28.21 -69.30
C GLY A 33 -12.68 -27.40 -68.15
N PHE A 34 -13.96 -27.66 -67.82
CA PHE A 34 -14.65 -27.01 -66.69
C PHE A 34 -14.21 -27.59 -65.33
N ARG A 35 -13.75 -28.86 -65.32
CA ARG A 35 -13.23 -29.55 -64.13
C ARG A 35 -11.97 -28.91 -63.55
N ALA A 36 -11.05 -28.40 -64.39
CA ALA A 36 -9.80 -27.83 -63.90
C ALA A 36 -9.99 -26.47 -63.23
N GLY A 37 -10.77 -25.56 -63.84
CA GLY A 37 -11.01 -24.22 -63.31
C GLY A 37 -11.84 -24.20 -62.03
N VAL A 38 -12.91 -25.00 -61.97
CA VAL A 38 -13.79 -25.09 -60.79
C VAL A 38 -13.13 -25.86 -59.63
N ALA A 39 -12.34 -26.89 -59.93
CA ALA A 39 -11.59 -27.60 -58.89
C ALA A 39 -10.48 -26.73 -58.26
N VAL A 40 -9.80 -25.90 -59.05
CA VAL A 40 -8.77 -24.96 -58.52
C VAL A 40 -9.41 -23.86 -57.67
N LEU A 41 -10.53 -23.26 -58.11
CA LEU A 41 -11.24 -22.24 -57.33
C LEU A 41 -11.84 -22.80 -56.03
N LEU A 42 -12.39 -24.01 -56.05
CA LEU A 42 -12.91 -24.66 -54.84
C LEU A 42 -11.81 -25.16 -53.92
N LEU A 43 -10.65 -25.63 -54.43
CA LEU A 43 -9.49 -25.94 -53.59
C LEU A 43 -8.91 -24.68 -52.94
N ALA A 44 -8.83 -23.57 -53.68
CA ALA A 44 -8.42 -22.29 -53.13
C ALA A 44 -9.38 -21.84 -52.03
N ALA A 45 -10.70 -21.94 -52.22
CA ALA A 45 -11.68 -21.62 -51.18
C ALA A 45 -11.63 -22.57 -49.96
N LEU A 46 -11.42 -23.89 -50.18
CA LEU A 46 -11.31 -24.90 -49.11
C LEU A 46 -9.99 -24.86 -48.34
N ILE A 47 -8.95 -24.23 -48.87
CA ILE A 47 -7.66 -24.08 -48.18
C ILE A 47 -7.55 -22.67 -47.59
N VAL A 48 -7.84 -21.62 -48.38
CA VAL A 48 -7.67 -20.22 -47.97
C VAL A 48 -8.69 -19.82 -46.93
N ALA A 49 -9.97 -20.20 -47.03
CA ALA A 49 -10.95 -19.80 -46.02
C ALA A 49 -10.70 -20.47 -44.65
N PRO A 50 -10.39 -21.77 -44.54
CA PRO A 50 -10.06 -22.37 -43.25
C PRO A 50 -8.69 -21.96 -42.72
N THR A 51 -7.69 -21.70 -43.57
CA THR A 51 -6.38 -21.18 -43.10
C THR A 51 -6.46 -19.72 -42.69
N ALA A 52 -7.15 -18.85 -43.44
CA ALA A 52 -7.42 -17.49 -43.01
C ALA A 52 -8.24 -17.48 -41.73
N PHE A 53 -9.31 -18.26 -41.65
CA PHE A 53 -10.11 -18.40 -40.43
C PHE A 53 -9.30 -18.96 -39.25
N TYR A 54 -8.39 -19.92 -39.50
CA TYR A 54 -7.46 -20.42 -38.48
C TYR A 54 -6.39 -19.39 -38.08
N PHE A 55 -5.86 -18.59 -39.00
CA PHE A 55 -4.93 -17.50 -38.69
C PHE A 55 -5.62 -16.36 -37.94
N THR A 56 -6.89 -16.06 -38.24
CA THR A 56 -7.70 -15.08 -37.49
C THR A 56 -8.10 -15.64 -36.12
N LEU A 57 -8.47 -16.92 -36.01
CA LEU A 57 -8.74 -17.56 -34.71
C LEU A 57 -7.48 -17.66 -33.86
N SER A 58 -6.37 -18.15 -34.42
CA SER A 58 -5.10 -18.31 -33.68
C SER A 58 -4.36 -16.99 -33.46
N GLY A 59 -4.66 -15.96 -34.25
CA GLY A 59 -4.26 -14.57 -34.00
C GLY A 59 -5.06 -13.98 -32.83
N GLY A 60 -6.39 -14.15 -32.84
CA GLY A 60 -7.27 -13.74 -31.74
C GLY A 60 -6.94 -14.45 -30.43
N GLU A 61 -6.75 -15.78 -30.43
CA GLU A 61 -6.33 -16.54 -29.24
C GLU A 61 -4.95 -16.11 -28.72
N ARG A 62 -4.04 -15.64 -29.59
CA ARG A 62 -2.73 -15.10 -29.17
C ARG A 62 -2.81 -13.65 -28.68
N GLY A 63 -3.68 -12.83 -29.24
CA GLY A 63 -3.93 -11.46 -28.80
C GLY A 63 -4.60 -11.43 -27.44
N GLU A 64 -5.66 -12.22 -27.27
CA GLU A 64 -6.39 -12.39 -26.00
C GLU A 64 -5.48 -12.95 -24.89
N SER A 65 -4.65 -13.96 -25.20
CA SER A 65 -3.66 -14.47 -24.23
C SER A 65 -2.64 -13.41 -23.83
N ARG A 66 -2.15 -12.58 -24.76
CA ARG A 66 -1.16 -11.54 -24.47
C ARG A 66 -1.75 -10.38 -23.67
N PHE A 67 -2.98 -9.99 -23.98
CA PHE A 67 -3.72 -9.02 -23.21
C PHE A 67 -3.89 -9.52 -21.77
N ASN A 68 -4.40 -10.74 -21.59
CA ASN A 68 -4.62 -11.35 -20.29
C ASN A 68 -3.32 -11.41 -19.47
N ASP A 69 -2.24 -11.95 -20.04
CA ASP A 69 -0.94 -12.04 -19.35
C ASP A 69 -0.41 -10.65 -18.93
N GLY A 70 -0.45 -9.67 -19.85
CA GLY A 70 0.03 -8.31 -19.57
C GLY A 70 -0.87 -7.56 -18.58
N ALA A 71 -2.18 -7.73 -18.68
CA ALA A 71 -3.15 -7.12 -17.78
C ALA A 71 -3.03 -7.70 -16.36
N ALA A 72 -2.83 -9.01 -16.23
CA ALA A 72 -2.57 -9.67 -14.95
C ALA A 72 -1.26 -9.19 -14.32
N GLU A 73 -0.18 -9.02 -15.11
CA GLU A 73 1.09 -8.48 -14.62
C GLU A 73 0.95 -7.05 -14.12
N VAL A 74 0.28 -6.17 -14.87
CA VAL A 74 0.02 -4.77 -14.46
C VAL A 74 -0.84 -4.73 -13.20
N CYS A 75 -1.91 -5.51 -13.13
CA CYS A 75 -2.75 -5.58 -11.93
C CYS A 75 -1.94 -6.07 -10.72
N ALA A 76 -1.11 -7.10 -10.89
CA ALA A 76 -0.24 -7.61 -9.82
C ALA A 76 0.78 -6.56 -9.35
N GLN A 77 1.37 -5.80 -10.29
CA GLN A 77 2.28 -4.71 -9.95
C GLN A 77 1.56 -3.61 -9.15
N ILE A 78 0.40 -3.15 -9.63
CA ILE A 78 -0.39 -2.12 -8.94
C ILE A 78 -0.82 -2.61 -7.56
N ILE A 79 -1.27 -3.86 -7.44
CA ILE A 79 -1.64 -4.46 -6.16
C ILE A 79 -0.43 -4.52 -5.21
N GLY A 80 0.75 -4.91 -5.71
CA GLY A 80 1.96 -4.98 -4.91
C GLY A 80 2.46 -3.61 -4.43
N GLU A 81 2.21 -2.54 -5.20
CA GLU A 81 2.69 -1.19 -4.88
C GLU A 81 1.67 -0.35 -4.11
N TYR A 82 0.39 -0.43 -4.46
CA TYR A 82 -0.68 0.43 -3.96
C TYR A 82 -1.72 -0.31 -3.11
N GLY A 83 -1.68 -1.64 -3.07
CA GLY A 83 -2.60 -2.48 -2.30
C GLY A 83 -3.74 -3.07 -3.13
N ILE A 84 -4.40 -4.09 -2.57
CA ILE A 84 -5.57 -4.73 -3.17
C ILE A 84 -6.77 -3.78 -3.25
N ALA A 85 -7.73 -4.11 -4.11
CA ALA A 85 -9.01 -3.43 -4.16
C ALA A 85 -9.72 -3.56 -2.80
N LYS A 86 -10.02 -2.43 -2.16
CA LYS A 86 -10.81 -2.39 -0.92
C LYS A 86 -11.67 -1.15 -0.86
N THR A 87 -12.62 -1.14 0.07
CA THR A 87 -13.46 0.03 0.36
C THR A 87 -13.09 0.61 1.72
N GLU A 88 -13.04 1.92 1.83
CA GLU A 88 -12.77 2.66 3.06
C GLU A 88 -13.89 3.66 3.29
N GLN A 89 -14.19 3.93 4.57
CA GLN A 89 -15.09 5.01 4.94
C GLN A 89 -14.38 6.35 4.69
N ALA A 90 -15.08 7.29 4.03
CA ALA A 90 -14.52 8.56 3.59
C ALA A 90 -14.93 9.74 4.49
N ASP A 91 -15.94 9.55 5.33
CA ASP A 91 -16.47 10.57 6.24
C ASP A 91 -16.65 10.02 7.66
N THR A 92 -16.66 10.92 8.65
CA THR A 92 -16.83 10.57 10.07
C THR A 92 -18.29 10.22 10.43
N GLN A 93 -19.23 10.42 9.51
CA GLN A 93 -20.66 10.08 9.69
C GLN A 93 -20.99 8.69 9.13
N GLY A 94 -20.12 8.15 8.29
CA GLY A 94 -20.17 6.79 7.78
C GLY A 94 -21.11 6.53 6.62
N GLU A 95 -21.53 7.57 5.91
CA GLU A 95 -22.44 7.47 4.78
C GLU A 95 -21.70 7.40 3.44
N LEU A 96 -20.44 7.85 3.40
CA LEU A 96 -19.63 7.93 2.19
C LEU A 96 -18.44 7.00 2.26
N TYR A 97 -18.19 6.35 1.12
CA TYR A 97 -17.12 5.39 0.92
C TYR A 97 -16.20 5.84 -0.21
N ARG A 98 -15.00 5.29 -0.22
CA ARG A 98 -14.00 5.46 -1.27
C ARG A 98 -13.30 4.14 -1.55
N MET A 99 -12.84 3.97 -2.78
CA MET A 99 -11.99 2.84 -3.15
C MET A 99 -10.55 3.08 -2.69
N ALA A 100 -9.82 2.02 -2.37
CA ALA A 100 -8.39 2.09 -2.11
C ALA A 100 -7.67 0.92 -2.79
N GLY A 101 -6.34 1.05 -2.92
CA GLY A 101 -5.53 0.15 -3.74
C GLY A 101 -5.93 0.18 -5.21
N LEU A 102 -5.97 -0.99 -5.85
CA LEU A 102 -6.56 -1.15 -7.19
C LEU A 102 -8.05 -0.78 -7.16
N SER A 103 -8.36 0.43 -7.61
CA SER A 103 -9.66 1.08 -7.43
C SER A 103 -10.59 0.93 -8.63
N PHE A 104 -10.06 0.49 -9.78
CA PHE A 104 -10.81 0.17 -10.99
C PHE A 104 -9.94 -0.68 -11.92
N ALA A 105 -10.54 -1.64 -12.63
CA ALA A 105 -9.89 -2.39 -13.70
C ALA A 105 -10.93 -2.79 -14.75
N ARG A 106 -10.62 -2.58 -16.04
CA ARG A 106 -11.51 -2.98 -17.14
C ARG A 106 -10.77 -3.16 -18.45
N GLU A 107 -11.13 -4.20 -19.19
CA GLU A 107 -10.78 -4.38 -20.60
C GLU A 107 -11.60 -3.43 -21.49
N ILE A 108 -10.92 -2.62 -22.30
CA ILE A 108 -11.52 -1.64 -23.20
C ILE A 108 -10.72 -1.58 -24.50
N ASP A 109 -11.35 -1.85 -25.63
CA ASP A 109 -10.82 -1.50 -26.95
C ASP A 109 -11.09 0.00 -27.21
N PHE A 110 -10.09 0.86 -27.00
CA PHE A 110 -10.27 2.31 -27.15
C PHE A 110 -10.34 2.74 -28.60
N ASN A 111 -9.55 2.10 -29.48
CA ASN A 111 -9.32 2.57 -30.84
C ASN A 111 -10.20 1.85 -31.90
N ALA A 112 -10.94 0.83 -31.49
CA ALA A 112 -11.80 -0.05 -32.27
C ALA A 112 -11.04 -0.92 -33.29
N ASP A 113 -9.82 -1.36 -32.99
CA ASP A 113 -9.02 -2.24 -33.85
C ASP A 113 -9.20 -3.74 -33.55
N GLY A 114 -9.90 -4.07 -32.46
CA GLY A 114 -10.17 -5.43 -32.03
C GLY A 114 -9.14 -6.01 -31.06
N ASP A 115 -8.06 -5.29 -30.77
CA ASP A 115 -7.14 -5.57 -29.67
C ASP A 115 -7.52 -4.68 -28.47
N SER A 116 -7.77 -5.28 -27.31
CA SER A 116 -8.18 -4.53 -26.13
C SER A 116 -7.00 -3.94 -25.37
N GLU A 117 -7.23 -2.78 -24.74
CA GLU A 117 -6.36 -2.20 -23.72
C GLU A 117 -6.93 -2.41 -22.31
N LEU A 118 -6.05 -2.37 -21.31
CA LEU A 118 -6.42 -2.39 -19.90
C LEU A 118 -6.54 -0.95 -19.41
N LEU A 119 -7.71 -0.56 -18.91
CA LEU A 119 -7.89 0.67 -18.13
C LEU A 119 -7.90 0.33 -16.65
N VAL A 120 -7.01 0.94 -15.88
CA VAL A 120 -6.92 0.79 -14.42
C VAL A 120 -6.95 2.15 -13.74
N ALA A 121 -7.47 2.16 -12.51
CA ALA A 121 -7.23 3.25 -11.60
C ALA A 121 -6.82 2.74 -10.23
N PHE A 122 -5.97 3.48 -9.54
CA PHE A 122 -5.49 3.14 -8.22
C PHE A 122 -5.26 4.40 -7.40
N ARG A 123 -5.34 4.25 -6.08
CA ARG A 123 -5.12 5.37 -5.17
C ARG A 123 -3.65 5.43 -4.78
N SER A 124 -3.01 6.56 -5.05
CA SER A 124 -1.65 6.88 -4.65
C SER A 124 -1.68 8.09 -3.73
N ALA A 125 -1.38 7.88 -2.45
CA ALA A 125 -1.59 8.85 -1.38
C ALA A 125 -3.02 9.44 -1.38
N ASN A 126 -3.15 10.75 -1.63
CA ASN A 126 -4.42 11.48 -1.57
C ASN A 126 -5.09 11.66 -2.95
N ALA A 127 -4.59 11.04 -4.01
CA ALA A 127 -5.15 11.17 -5.35
C ALA A 127 -5.32 9.80 -6.04
N TYR A 128 -6.26 9.71 -6.98
CA TYR A 128 -6.38 8.57 -7.86
C TYR A 128 -5.59 8.81 -9.14
N GLN A 129 -4.81 7.82 -9.54
CA GLN A 129 -4.16 7.75 -10.84
C GLN A 129 -4.96 6.84 -11.76
N VAL A 130 -5.04 7.20 -13.03
CA VAL A 130 -5.72 6.45 -14.09
C VAL A 130 -4.70 6.15 -15.17
N GLU A 131 -4.58 4.87 -15.53
CA GLU A 131 -3.64 4.42 -16.55
C GLU A 131 -4.33 3.53 -17.57
N ALA A 132 -3.93 3.66 -18.83
CA ALA A 132 -4.29 2.72 -19.89
C ALA A 132 -3.05 2.02 -20.41
N TRP A 133 -3.13 0.70 -20.54
CA TRP A 133 -2.04 -0.18 -20.95
C TRP A 133 -2.44 -1.01 -22.16
N GLY A 134 -1.53 -1.19 -23.11
CA GLY A 134 -1.82 -1.94 -24.32
C GLY A 134 -0.56 -2.46 -25.00
N SER A 135 -0.76 -3.30 -26.02
CA SER A 135 0.34 -3.89 -26.78
C SER A 135 0.91 -2.89 -27.78
N SER A 136 2.15 -2.45 -27.56
CA SER A 136 2.90 -1.60 -28.50
C SER A 136 4.27 -2.21 -28.75
N GLY A 137 4.65 -2.38 -30.02
CA GLY A 137 5.96 -2.95 -30.38
C GLY A 137 6.18 -4.42 -29.96
N GLY A 138 5.14 -5.11 -29.50
CA GLY A 138 5.22 -6.49 -28.98
C GLY A 138 5.39 -6.58 -27.45
N GLU A 139 5.41 -5.45 -26.75
CA GLU A 139 5.42 -5.34 -25.29
C GLU A 139 4.10 -4.76 -24.78
N PHE A 140 3.67 -5.16 -23.58
CA PHE A 140 2.53 -4.55 -22.91
C PHE A 140 3.01 -3.32 -22.15
N THR A 141 2.60 -2.14 -22.60
CA THR A 141 3.20 -0.87 -22.17
C THR A 141 2.14 0.15 -21.83
N ARG A 142 2.50 1.11 -20.97
CA ARG A 142 1.61 2.19 -20.56
C ARG A 142 1.45 3.22 -21.68
N LEU A 143 0.21 3.43 -22.10
CA LEU A 143 -0.18 4.34 -23.19
C LEU A 143 -0.78 5.65 -22.66
N TYR A 144 -1.25 5.65 -21.42
CA TYR A 144 -1.88 6.79 -20.73
C TYR A 144 -1.59 6.74 -19.23
N SER A 145 -1.36 7.90 -18.58
CA SER A 145 -1.10 7.99 -17.12
C SER A 145 -1.35 9.41 -16.61
N HIS A 146 -2.58 9.67 -16.13
CA HIS A 146 -3.01 10.98 -15.63
C HIS A 146 -3.83 10.78 -14.34
N ALA A 147 -4.03 11.85 -13.57
CA ALA A 147 -4.91 11.81 -12.40
C ALA A 147 -6.38 11.60 -12.82
N ALA A 148 -7.18 10.98 -11.94
CA ALA A 148 -8.63 10.94 -12.10
C ALA A 148 -9.24 12.34 -12.01
N ASN A 149 -10.42 12.54 -12.60
CA ASN A 149 -11.12 13.81 -12.54
C ASN A 149 -11.53 14.12 -11.11
N THR A 150 -11.41 15.41 -10.74
CA THR A 150 -11.90 15.97 -9.49
C THR A 150 -12.57 17.32 -9.77
N ALA A 151 -13.52 17.71 -8.92
CA ALA A 151 -14.13 19.03 -8.95
C ALA A 151 -13.58 19.90 -7.81
N ALA A 152 -13.81 21.21 -7.90
CA ALA A 152 -13.50 22.14 -6.81
C ALA A 152 -14.30 21.84 -5.53
N ASP A 153 -15.50 21.27 -5.67
CA ASP A 153 -16.28 20.77 -4.53
C ASP A 153 -15.76 19.37 -4.12
N PRO A 154 -15.11 19.23 -2.95
CA PRO A 154 -14.57 17.95 -2.50
C PRO A 154 -15.67 16.91 -2.23
N GLN A 155 -16.93 17.31 -2.09
CA GLN A 155 -18.05 16.37 -1.90
C GLN A 155 -18.37 15.55 -3.16
N LEU A 156 -17.94 15.99 -4.34
CA LEU A 156 -18.18 15.25 -5.58
C LEU A 156 -17.21 14.07 -5.78
N GLY A 157 -16.12 14.04 -5.02
CA GLY A 157 -15.12 12.98 -5.05
C GLY A 157 -14.29 12.96 -6.34
N SER A 158 -13.72 11.80 -6.62
CA SER A 158 -12.90 11.52 -7.82
C SER A 158 -13.61 10.54 -8.74
N TRP A 159 -13.47 10.70 -10.05
CA TRP A 159 -14.12 9.82 -11.03
C TRP A 159 -13.34 9.68 -12.34
N ILE A 160 -13.75 8.69 -13.14
CA ILE A 160 -13.33 8.47 -14.52
C ILE A 160 -14.54 8.74 -15.42
N SER A 161 -14.35 9.49 -16.49
CA SER A 161 -15.38 9.71 -17.51
C SER A 161 -15.03 8.93 -18.76
N LEU A 162 -15.95 8.08 -19.25
CA LEU A 162 -15.77 7.32 -20.48
C LEU A 162 -16.86 7.69 -21.48
N TYR A 163 -16.49 8.10 -22.68
CA TYR A 163 -17.43 8.42 -23.77
C TYR A 163 -17.35 7.39 -24.89
N ARG A 164 -18.49 6.89 -25.35
CA ARG A 164 -18.55 5.91 -26.45
C ARG A 164 -19.10 6.55 -27.71
N HIS A 165 -18.31 6.53 -28.78
CA HIS A 165 -18.75 7.12 -30.05
C HIS A 165 -18.14 6.44 -31.27
N SER A 166 -19.00 6.04 -32.20
CA SER A 166 -18.60 5.39 -33.46
C SER A 166 -17.71 4.16 -33.24
N GLY A 167 -18.03 3.36 -32.20
CA GLY A 167 -17.31 2.15 -31.84
C GLY A 167 -16.03 2.38 -31.03
N ARG A 168 -15.58 3.63 -30.87
CA ARG A 168 -14.41 3.98 -30.05
C ARG A 168 -14.80 4.40 -28.65
N VAL A 169 -13.86 4.27 -27.73
CA VAL A 169 -13.98 4.79 -26.37
C VAL A 169 -13.00 5.95 -26.19
N TYR A 170 -13.43 6.94 -25.42
CA TYR A 170 -12.64 8.11 -25.07
C TYR A 170 -12.57 8.23 -23.55
N ILE A 171 -11.39 8.58 -23.03
CA ILE A 171 -11.22 9.02 -21.65
C ILE A 171 -11.49 10.53 -21.60
N GLY A 172 -12.35 10.95 -20.70
CA GLY A 172 -12.65 12.35 -20.44
C GLY A 172 -11.75 12.94 -19.37
N GLU A 173 -11.06 14.04 -19.69
CA GLU A 173 -10.26 14.83 -18.75
C GLU A 173 -10.91 16.20 -18.54
N LEU A 174 -11.34 16.47 -17.30
CA LEU A 174 -11.93 17.75 -16.93
C LEU A 174 -10.86 18.84 -16.83
N SER A 175 -11.13 19.98 -17.43
CA SER A 175 -10.33 21.18 -17.31
C SER A 175 -10.34 21.69 -15.87
N LEU A 176 -9.17 21.78 -15.25
CA LEU A 176 -9.01 22.38 -13.93
C LEU A 176 -9.14 23.91 -13.96
N GLU A 177 -9.13 24.54 -15.14
CA GLU A 177 -9.19 25.99 -15.28
C GLU A 177 -10.63 26.51 -15.15
N ASP A 178 -11.59 25.83 -15.79
CA ASP A 178 -13.00 26.23 -15.78
C ASP A 178 -13.91 25.25 -15.01
N GLY A 179 -13.48 24.00 -14.79
CA GLY A 179 -14.28 22.97 -14.11
C GLY A 179 -15.50 22.49 -14.88
N GLU A 180 -15.63 22.86 -16.17
CA GLU A 180 -16.82 22.63 -17.00
C GLU A 180 -16.46 22.03 -18.36
N THR A 181 -15.28 22.32 -18.91
CA THR A 181 -14.85 21.83 -20.22
C THR A 181 -14.09 20.51 -20.06
N MET A 182 -14.43 19.50 -20.85
CA MET A 182 -13.80 18.19 -20.80
C MET A 182 -13.21 17.79 -22.16
N GLN A 183 -11.91 17.50 -22.18
CA GLN A 183 -11.25 16.94 -23.35
C GLN A 183 -11.53 15.44 -23.42
N LEU A 184 -11.78 14.94 -24.63
CA LEU A 184 -12.06 13.53 -24.88
C LEU A 184 -10.91 12.93 -25.69
N LEU A 185 -10.13 12.09 -25.03
CA LEU A 185 -8.92 11.48 -25.54
C LEU A 185 -9.18 10.04 -25.96
N THR A 186 -8.70 9.64 -27.13
CA THR A 186 -8.79 8.25 -27.60
C THR A 186 -7.44 7.79 -28.14
N LEU A 187 -7.19 6.50 -28.10
CA LEU A 187 -5.97 5.90 -28.61
C LEU A 187 -5.92 6.01 -30.14
N HIS A 188 -4.83 6.59 -30.66
CA HIS A 188 -4.60 6.70 -32.09
C HIS A 188 -3.11 6.71 -32.39
N GLY A 189 -2.63 5.72 -33.15
CA GLY A 189 -1.21 5.63 -33.51
C GLY A 189 -0.29 5.31 -32.34
N GLY A 190 -0.81 4.62 -31.30
CA GLY A 190 -0.05 4.23 -30.12
C GLY A 190 -0.05 5.24 -28.97
N GLU A 191 -0.72 6.38 -29.12
CA GLU A 191 -0.81 7.41 -28.08
C GLU A 191 -2.26 7.89 -27.89
N PHE A 192 -2.60 8.27 -26.66
CA PHE A 192 -3.87 8.93 -26.36
C PHE A 192 -3.81 10.38 -26.82
N THR A 193 -4.75 10.77 -27.69
CA THR A 193 -4.82 12.12 -28.25
C THR A 193 -6.20 12.72 -28.05
N ALA A 194 -6.27 13.98 -27.64
CA ALA A 194 -7.51 14.74 -27.59
C ALA A 194 -8.09 14.87 -29.02
N ARG A 195 -9.32 14.44 -29.21
CA ARG A 195 -10.01 14.45 -30.52
C ARG A 195 -11.34 15.16 -30.50
N ARG A 196 -11.93 15.29 -29.32
CA ARG A 196 -13.24 15.91 -29.10
C ARG A 196 -13.19 16.66 -27.77
N GLU A 197 -14.23 17.45 -27.58
CA GLU A 197 -14.47 18.22 -26.36
C GLU A 197 -15.97 18.13 -26.05
N CYS A 198 -16.30 18.16 -24.77
CA CYS A 198 -17.67 18.30 -24.30
C CYS A 198 -17.73 19.25 -23.09
N GLU A 199 -18.93 19.71 -22.78
CA GLU A 199 -19.24 20.36 -21.51
C GLU A 199 -19.67 19.29 -20.52
N TYR A 200 -19.26 19.42 -19.26
CA TYR A 200 -19.61 18.55 -18.16
C TYR A 200 -20.04 19.38 -16.95
N ASP A 201 -21.19 19.04 -16.38
CA ASP A 201 -21.67 19.53 -15.08
C ASP A 201 -21.43 18.45 -14.02
N PRO A 202 -20.40 18.59 -13.16
CA PRO A 202 -20.06 17.59 -12.14
C PRO A 202 -21.12 17.41 -11.04
N VAL A 203 -21.93 18.45 -10.79
CA VAL A 203 -22.94 18.46 -9.73
C VAL A 203 -24.15 17.63 -10.15
N ASN A 204 -24.62 17.85 -11.38
CA ASN A 204 -25.78 17.13 -11.91
C ASN A 204 -25.41 15.86 -12.70
N ASP A 205 -24.11 15.63 -12.93
CA ASP A 205 -23.56 14.52 -13.73
C ASP A 205 -24.11 14.52 -15.17
N ILE A 206 -24.12 15.70 -15.79
CA ILE A 206 -24.66 15.93 -17.14
C ILE A 206 -23.54 16.28 -18.10
N TYR A 207 -23.48 15.55 -19.20
CA TYR A 207 -22.59 15.84 -20.33
C TYR A 207 -23.36 16.49 -21.48
N ALA A 208 -22.74 17.43 -22.19
CA ALA A 208 -23.27 18.02 -23.41
C ALA A 208 -22.22 18.12 -24.51
N ILE A 209 -22.59 17.79 -25.74
CA ILE A 209 -21.73 17.91 -26.92
C ILE A 209 -22.36 18.94 -27.86
N ASN A 210 -21.61 19.99 -28.21
CA ASN A 210 -22.10 21.10 -29.02
C ASN A 210 -23.39 21.75 -28.47
N GLY A 211 -23.51 21.86 -27.14
CA GLY A 211 -24.68 22.44 -26.46
C GLY A 211 -25.91 21.53 -26.38
N GLU A 212 -25.84 20.28 -26.86
CA GLU A 212 -26.90 19.29 -26.74
C GLU A 212 -26.56 18.26 -25.65
N MET A 213 -27.49 18.03 -24.73
CA MET A 213 -27.34 17.04 -23.67
C MET A 213 -27.09 15.64 -24.26
N ASN A 214 -25.99 15.01 -23.87
CA ASN A 214 -25.63 13.67 -24.26
C ASN A 214 -25.03 12.89 -23.08
N THR A 215 -25.84 12.56 -22.09
CA THR A 215 -25.38 11.76 -20.94
C THR A 215 -25.42 10.25 -21.21
N SER A 216 -26.23 9.80 -22.17
CA SER A 216 -26.42 8.37 -22.45
C SER A 216 -25.21 7.68 -23.07
N ASP A 217 -24.38 8.44 -23.80
CA ASP A 217 -23.16 7.92 -24.42
C ASP A 217 -21.95 7.98 -23.46
N PHE A 218 -22.14 8.55 -22.27
CA PHE A 218 -21.12 8.68 -21.24
C PHE A 218 -21.34 7.70 -20.08
N GLU A 219 -20.24 7.33 -19.45
CA GLU A 219 -20.21 6.59 -18.20
C GLU A 219 -19.33 7.36 -17.21
N THR A 220 -19.89 7.70 -16.05
CA THR A 220 -19.15 8.27 -14.91
C THR A 220 -18.87 7.17 -13.89
N VAL A 221 -17.62 6.76 -13.77
CA VAL A 221 -17.17 5.79 -12.77
C VAL A 221 -16.62 6.54 -11.57
N ARG A 222 -17.42 6.68 -10.50
CA ARG A 222 -17.00 7.36 -9.26
C ARG A 222 -16.14 6.43 -8.40
N LEU A 223 -14.97 6.90 -7.97
CA LEU A 223 -14.00 6.17 -7.16
C LEU A 223 -14.08 6.57 -5.68
N SER A 224 -14.56 7.76 -5.36
CA SER A 224 -14.77 8.25 -3.98
C SER A 224 -16.09 8.98 -3.82
N ASN A 225 -16.46 9.21 -2.55
CA ASN A 225 -17.74 9.79 -2.13
C ASN A 225 -18.93 9.04 -2.74
N ILE A 226 -18.84 7.72 -2.68
CA ILE A 226 -19.85 6.78 -3.17
C ILE A 226 -20.58 6.15 -1.99
N SER A 227 -21.83 5.77 -2.20
CA SER A 227 -22.56 4.96 -1.22
C SER A 227 -21.92 3.57 -1.06
N ALA A 228 -22.07 2.94 0.11
CA ALA A 228 -21.63 1.56 0.38
C ALA A 228 -21.99 0.58 -0.77
N ALA A 229 -23.26 0.57 -1.21
CA ALA A 229 -23.72 -0.32 -2.27
C ALA A 229 -23.01 -0.12 -3.62
N ARG A 230 -22.57 1.11 -3.93
CA ARG A 230 -21.79 1.38 -5.15
C ARG A 230 -20.35 0.92 -4.99
N ALA A 231 -19.78 1.07 -3.80
CA ALA A 231 -18.45 0.60 -3.47
C ALA A 231 -18.36 -0.93 -3.58
N GLU A 232 -19.35 -1.65 -3.07
CA GLU A 232 -19.47 -3.11 -3.21
C GLU A 232 -19.55 -3.53 -4.69
N VAL A 233 -20.41 -2.90 -5.49
CA VAL A 233 -20.53 -3.21 -6.92
C VAL A 233 -19.21 -2.96 -7.67
N LEU A 234 -18.50 -1.89 -7.34
CA LEU A 234 -17.19 -1.62 -7.93
C LEU A 234 -16.16 -2.67 -7.51
N LEU A 235 -16.11 -3.03 -6.23
CA LEU A 235 -15.23 -4.06 -5.72
C LEU A 235 -15.46 -5.39 -6.43
N ASP A 236 -16.72 -5.83 -6.54
CA ASP A 236 -17.09 -7.06 -7.28
C ASP A 236 -16.65 -6.99 -8.75
N SER A 237 -16.78 -5.82 -9.38
CA SER A 237 -16.39 -5.65 -10.78
C SER A 237 -14.87 -5.74 -10.99
N ILE A 238 -14.08 -5.26 -10.03
CA ILE A 238 -12.61 -5.33 -10.06
C ILE A 238 -12.17 -6.77 -9.86
N THR A 239 -12.75 -7.47 -8.87
CA THR A 239 -12.48 -8.88 -8.62
C THR A 239 -12.77 -9.72 -9.86
N ALA A 240 -13.93 -9.53 -10.49
CA ALA A 240 -14.29 -10.24 -11.72
C ALA A 240 -13.35 -9.91 -12.89
N ALA A 241 -12.90 -8.67 -13.02
CA ALA A 241 -11.94 -8.27 -14.05
C ALA A 241 -10.58 -8.95 -13.84
N VAL A 242 -10.03 -8.88 -12.63
CA VAL A 242 -8.73 -9.49 -12.28
C VAL A 242 -8.76 -11.01 -12.44
N GLU A 243 -9.85 -11.67 -12.04
CA GLU A 243 -10.06 -13.10 -12.32
C GLU A 243 -10.13 -13.41 -13.82
N GLY A 244 -10.79 -12.54 -14.58
CA GLY A 244 -10.95 -12.66 -16.03
C GLY A 244 -9.63 -12.60 -16.81
N PHE A 245 -8.64 -11.84 -16.32
CA PHE A 245 -7.32 -11.69 -16.96
C PHE A 245 -6.40 -12.92 -16.82
N GLY A 246 -6.90 -14.05 -16.30
CA GLY A 246 -6.15 -15.31 -16.37
C GLY A 246 -5.39 -15.70 -15.11
N GLY A 247 -5.80 -15.19 -13.95
CA GLY A 247 -5.38 -15.70 -12.64
C GLY A 247 -3.94 -15.36 -12.31
N VAL A 248 -3.77 -14.35 -11.47
CA VAL A 248 -2.50 -14.11 -10.79
C VAL A 248 -2.11 -15.42 -10.06
N ASP A 249 -0.88 -15.88 -10.25
CA ASP A 249 -0.35 -17.14 -9.75
C ASP A 249 -0.78 -17.39 -8.29
N THR A 250 -1.07 -18.64 -7.92
CA THR A 250 -1.76 -19.09 -6.68
C THR A 250 -1.33 -18.39 -5.38
N ALA A 251 -0.10 -17.87 -5.27
CA ALA A 251 0.36 -17.06 -4.15
C ALA A 251 -0.32 -15.67 -4.05
N ALA A 252 -0.67 -15.04 -5.17
CA ALA A 252 -1.43 -13.79 -5.20
C ALA A 252 -2.94 -14.01 -4.99
N GLN A 253 -3.47 -15.21 -5.28
CA GLN A 253 -4.83 -15.59 -4.89
C GLN A 253 -4.96 -15.88 -3.39
N GLU A 254 -3.93 -16.42 -2.73
CA GLU A 254 -3.89 -16.54 -1.27
C GLU A 254 -3.86 -15.16 -0.60
N VAL A 255 -3.14 -14.20 -1.17
CA VAL A 255 -3.12 -12.79 -0.72
C VAL A 255 -4.43 -12.04 -1.08
N ALA A 256 -5.07 -12.34 -2.21
CA ALA A 256 -6.34 -11.72 -2.62
C ALA A 256 -7.58 -12.27 -1.89
N ALA A 257 -7.49 -13.46 -1.30
CA ALA A 257 -8.51 -14.04 -0.44
C ALA A 257 -8.40 -13.57 1.02
N GLN A 258 -7.31 -12.88 1.37
CA GLN A 258 -7.04 -12.39 2.72
C GLN A 258 -7.73 -11.03 2.95
N SER A 259 -8.37 -10.88 4.11
CA SER A 259 -8.89 -9.60 4.57
C SER A 259 -7.74 -8.59 4.78
N GLY A 260 -8.06 -7.29 4.81
CA GLY A 260 -7.06 -6.27 5.13
C GLY A 260 -6.35 -6.50 6.47
N GLU A 261 -7.04 -7.14 7.42
CA GLU A 261 -6.51 -7.56 8.72
C GLU A 261 -5.51 -8.72 8.58
N GLN A 262 -5.79 -9.73 7.75
CA GLN A 262 -4.86 -10.81 7.46
C GLN A 262 -3.59 -10.32 6.74
N LEU A 263 -3.72 -9.36 5.83
CA LEU A 263 -2.58 -8.74 5.14
C LEU A 263 -1.73 -7.89 6.10
N MET A 264 -2.37 -7.12 6.98
CA MET A 264 -1.69 -6.39 8.03
C MET A 264 -0.93 -7.34 8.96
N ALA A 265 -1.58 -8.41 9.41
CA ALA A 265 -0.97 -9.43 10.25
C ALA A 265 0.25 -10.06 9.56
N ALA A 266 0.15 -10.40 8.27
CA ALA A 266 1.26 -10.92 7.48
C ALA A 266 2.43 -9.91 7.37
N ALA A 267 2.13 -8.63 7.13
CA ALA A 267 3.14 -7.58 7.03
C ALA A 267 3.88 -7.36 8.36
N TYR A 268 3.15 -7.33 9.48
CA TYR A 268 3.75 -7.23 10.82
C TYR A 268 4.55 -8.50 11.19
N ALA A 269 4.02 -9.68 10.85
CA ALA A 269 4.73 -10.95 11.03
C ALA A 269 6.05 -11.01 10.25
N GLN A 270 6.09 -10.44 9.05
CA GLN A 270 7.32 -10.33 8.26
C GLN A 270 8.36 -9.46 8.96
N ILE A 271 7.98 -8.27 9.46
CA ILE A 271 8.89 -7.40 10.23
C ILE A 271 9.42 -8.13 11.47
N VAL A 272 8.54 -8.78 12.23
CA VAL A 272 8.92 -9.54 13.42
C VAL A 272 9.90 -10.66 13.07
N ASN A 273 9.63 -11.45 12.02
CA ASN A 273 10.53 -12.50 11.56
C ASN A 273 11.90 -11.96 11.14
N ASP A 274 11.93 -10.87 10.38
CA ASP A 274 13.17 -10.22 9.95
C ASP A 274 13.99 -9.71 11.14
N TYR A 275 13.32 -9.15 12.15
CA TYR A 275 13.98 -8.60 13.34
C TYR A 275 14.46 -9.73 14.26
N VAL A 276 13.69 -10.80 14.41
CA VAL A 276 14.12 -12.01 15.10
C VAL A 276 15.32 -12.67 14.39
N ALA A 277 15.32 -12.73 13.06
CA ALA A 277 16.44 -13.27 12.30
C ALA A 277 17.70 -12.40 12.43
N ARG A 278 17.54 -11.08 12.47
CA ARG A 278 18.65 -10.12 12.51
C ARG A 278 19.23 -9.92 13.91
N TYR A 279 18.38 -9.83 14.92
CA TYR A 279 18.77 -9.45 16.28
C TYR A 279 18.63 -10.60 17.29
N GLY A 280 17.85 -11.64 16.94
CA GLY A 280 17.51 -12.75 17.83
C GLY A 280 16.14 -12.59 18.49
N ARG A 281 15.58 -13.70 18.98
CA ARG A 281 14.37 -13.69 19.82
C ARG A 281 14.64 -12.93 21.13
N PRO A 282 13.60 -12.35 21.76
CA PRO A 282 13.69 -11.73 23.08
C PRO A 282 14.31 -12.70 24.10
N GLN A 283 15.39 -12.25 24.74
CA GLN A 283 16.07 -12.98 25.81
C GLN A 283 16.41 -12.08 26.98
N TYR A 284 16.32 -12.64 28.19
CA TYR A 284 16.89 -12.05 29.39
C TYR A 284 18.37 -12.43 29.48
N ASP A 285 19.22 -11.45 29.74
CA ASP A 285 20.63 -11.66 30.03
C ASP A 285 21.09 -10.74 31.18
N SER A 286 22.17 -11.13 31.85
CA SER A 286 22.68 -10.41 33.01
C SER A 286 24.17 -10.61 33.22
N THR A 287 24.78 -9.58 33.79
CA THR A 287 26.12 -9.59 34.35
C THR A 287 26.04 -9.50 35.88
N SER A 288 27.18 -9.45 36.57
CA SER A 288 27.21 -9.34 38.04
C SER A 288 26.55 -8.08 38.61
N ARG A 289 26.26 -7.06 37.80
CA ARG A 289 25.70 -5.77 38.25
C ARG A 289 24.50 -5.26 37.46
N VAL A 290 24.33 -5.71 36.22
CA VAL A 290 23.31 -5.19 35.28
C VAL A 290 22.57 -6.35 34.65
N CYS A 291 21.25 -6.24 34.55
CA CYS A 291 20.39 -7.13 33.79
C CYS A 291 19.76 -6.36 32.61
N PHE A 292 19.50 -7.04 31.50
CA PHE A 292 18.99 -6.43 30.28
C PHE A 292 18.22 -7.42 29.40
N ALA A 293 17.30 -6.88 28.62
CA ALA A 293 16.68 -7.53 27.48
C ALA A 293 17.64 -7.50 26.27
N THR A 294 17.68 -8.55 25.47
CA THR A 294 18.42 -8.61 24.20
C THR A 294 17.56 -9.19 23.08
N GLY A 295 17.98 -9.00 21.84
CA GLY A 295 17.23 -9.36 20.64
C GLY A 295 16.13 -8.35 20.31
N LEU A 296 15.05 -8.82 19.68
CA LEU A 296 13.79 -8.08 19.58
C LEU A 296 13.12 -8.08 20.96
N CYS A 297 13.46 -7.07 21.77
CA CYS A 297 13.14 -6.99 23.19
C CYS A 297 11.67 -6.63 23.45
N VAL A 298 11.01 -5.98 22.48
CA VAL A 298 9.59 -5.61 22.50
C VAL A 298 9.05 -5.81 21.09
N ALA A 299 7.88 -6.40 21.00
CA ALA A 299 7.01 -6.47 19.83
C ALA A 299 5.58 -6.43 20.36
N GLU A 300 4.88 -5.34 20.14
CA GLU A 300 3.56 -5.08 20.71
C GLU A 300 2.69 -4.38 19.67
N LEU A 301 1.42 -4.76 19.61
CA LEU A 301 0.41 -4.09 18.80
C LEU A 301 -0.24 -3.02 19.68
N ILE A 302 -0.14 -1.76 19.28
CA ILE A 302 -0.61 -0.60 20.04
C ILE A 302 -1.31 0.34 19.07
N ASP A 303 -2.57 0.65 19.32
CA ASP A 303 -3.29 1.75 18.70
C ASP A 303 -2.74 3.10 19.22
N PHE A 304 -1.90 3.78 18.42
CA PHE A 304 -1.31 5.06 18.82
C PHE A 304 -2.23 6.25 18.53
N ASP A 305 -3.00 6.26 17.44
CA ASP A 305 -3.86 7.37 17.05
C ASP A 305 -5.33 7.23 17.46
N GLY A 306 -5.72 6.08 18.05
CA GLY A 306 -7.06 5.80 18.54
C GLY A 306 -8.03 5.46 17.41
N ASP A 307 -7.55 4.90 16.29
CA ASP A 307 -8.35 4.61 15.09
C ASP A 307 -8.89 3.16 15.04
N ASP A 308 -8.78 2.41 16.15
CA ASP A 308 -9.09 0.99 16.29
C ASP A 308 -8.19 0.06 15.41
N THR A 309 -7.10 0.58 14.83
CA THR A 309 -6.10 -0.19 14.08
C THR A 309 -4.75 -0.12 14.79
N ASP A 310 -4.26 -1.26 15.29
CA ASP A 310 -2.97 -1.29 15.97
C ASP A 310 -1.78 -1.04 15.02
N GLU A 311 -0.82 -0.24 15.48
CA GLU A 311 0.53 -0.20 14.94
C GLU A 311 1.47 -1.17 15.65
N LEU A 312 2.44 -1.71 14.92
CA LEU A 312 3.48 -2.54 15.49
C LEU A 312 4.58 -1.66 16.11
N TYR A 313 4.64 -1.65 17.44
CA TYR A 313 5.74 -1.09 18.22
C TYR A 313 6.84 -2.13 18.45
N THR A 314 8.07 -1.77 18.12
CA THR A 314 9.24 -2.63 18.32
C THR A 314 10.33 -1.91 19.08
N VAL A 315 11.02 -2.65 19.96
CA VAL A 315 12.29 -2.22 20.56
C VAL A 315 13.28 -3.35 20.47
N TYR A 316 14.48 -3.08 19.96
CA TYR A 316 15.53 -4.07 19.84
C TYR A 316 16.88 -3.54 20.30
N ARG A 317 17.73 -4.44 20.77
CA ARG A 317 19.10 -4.12 21.18
C ARG A 317 20.08 -4.41 20.05
N TYR A 318 20.96 -3.46 19.75
CA TYR A 318 21.97 -3.60 18.70
C TYR A 318 23.34 -3.07 19.14
N ASN A 319 24.38 -3.46 18.41
CA ASN A 319 25.74 -3.03 18.65
C ASN A 319 26.03 -1.76 17.83
N LYS A 320 25.97 -0.60 18.47
CA LYS A 320 26.35 0.67 17.85
C LYS A 320 27.85 0.76 17.73
N LYS A 321 28.34 1.05 16.53
CA LYS A 321 29.76 1.32 16.29
C LYS A 321 30.08 2.72 16.81
N VAL A 322 31.00 2.78 17.76
CA VAL A 322 31.57 4.03 18.28
C VAL A 322 33.05 4.09 17.91
N THR A 323 33.58 5.29 17.75
CA THR A 323 35.00 5.50 17.47
C THR A 323 35.61 6.21 18.67
N GLY A 324 36.66 5.60 19.24
CA GLY A 324 37.40 6.13 20.37
C GLY A 324 38.91 6.10 20.10
N GLU A 325 39.68 6.62 21.05
CA GLU A 325 41.14 6.50 21.07
C GLU A 325 41.55 5.49 22.16
N ASP A 326 42.41 4.53 21.83
CA ASP A 326 42.97 3.61 22.82
C ASP A 326 43.95 4.34 23.76
N ALA A 327 44.46 3.62 24.77
CA ALA A 327 45.43 4.18 25.73
C ALA A 327 46.75 4.69 25.10
N ASN A 328 47.00 4.39 23.81
CA ASN A 328 48.16 4.83 23.04
C ASN A 328 47.82 5.95 22.03
N GLY A 329 46.57 6.43 22.00
CA GLY A 329 46.11 7.45 21.06
C GLY A 329 45.80 6.93 19.66
N ASN A 330 45.64 5.61 19.47
CA ASN A 330 45.19 5.06 18.19
C ASN A 330 43.67 5.09 18.09
N TYR A 331 43.15 5.48 16.93
CA TYR A 331 41.73 5.34 16.63
C TYR A 331 41.32 3.86 16.62
N VAL A 332 40.44 3.49 17.54
CA VAL A 332 39.83 2.16 17.64
C VAL A 332 38.33 2.27 17.45
N GLN A 333 37.77 1.26 16.77
CA GLN A 333 36.33 1.13 16.59
C GLN A 333 35.82 0.14 17.64
N GLU A 334 35.05 0.65 18.60
CA GLU A 334 34.42 -0.16 19.63
C GLU A 334 32.92 -0.30 19.32
N THR A 335 32.27 -1.24 19.98
CA THR A 335 30.82 -1.40 19.88
C THR A 335 30.19 -1.29 21.25
N GLU A 336 29.22 -0.39 21.36
CA GLU A 336 28.43 -0.20 22.57
C GLU A 336 27.00 -0.69 22.32
N PRO A 337 26.39 -1.42 23.27
CA PRO A 337 25.01 -1.84 23.14
C PRO A 337 24.06 -0.64 23.30
N GLU A 338 23.14 -0.48 22.36
CA GLU A 338 22.09 0.54 22.41
C GLU A 338 20.74 -0.09 22.03
N TYR A 339 19.65 0.57 22.45
CA TYR A 339 18.30 0.19 22.07
C TYR A 339 17.80 1.12 20.97
N LYS A 340 17.06 0.57 20.01
CA LYS A 340 16.31 1.36 19.03
C LYS A 340 14.83 1.05 19.17
N ALA A 341 14.00 2.08 19.19
CA ALA A 341 12.54 1.98 19.15
C ALA A 341 12.01 2.40 17.79
N GLU A 342 11.07 1.64 17.24
CA GLU A 342 10.46 1.89 15.93
C GLU A 342 8.96 1.56 15.98
N VAL A 343 8.16 2.31 15.22
CA VAL A 343 6.72 2.06 15.02
C VAL A 343 6.46 1.84 13.54
N PHE A 344 5.68 0.81 13.22
CA PHE A 344 5.24 0.50 11.87
C PHE A 344 3.72 0.56 11.77
N ARG A 345 3.23 1.29 10.77
CA ARG A 345 1.82 1.44 10.46
C ARG A 345 1.46 0.70 9.19
N TRP A 346 0.32 0.03 9.19
CA TRP A 346 -0.28 -0.52 7.99
C TRP A 346 -0.92 0.58 7.14
N ASN A 347 -0.44 0.75 5.90
CA ASN A 347 -1.00 1.75 4.99
C ASN A 347 -2.05 1.19 4.00
N GLY A 348 -2.45 -0.08 4.19
CA GLY A 348 -3.33 -0.79 3.25
C GLY A 348 -2.60 -1.66 2.21
N ALA A 349 -1.28 -1.57 2.12
CA ALA A 349 -0.45 -2.39 1.21
C ALA A 349 0.78 -3.00 1.91
N SER A 350 1.45 -2.23 2.76
CA SER A 350 2.62 -2.68 3.52
C SER A 350 2.66 -2.04 4.90
N ALA A 351 3.44 -2.64 5.79
CA ALA A 351 3.80 -2.05 7.06
C ALA A 351 4.96 -1.05 6.83
N VAL A 352 4.67 0.23 7.02
CA VAL A 352 5.60 1.35 6.80
C VAL A 352 6.09 1.87 8.13
N LYS A 353 7.41 2.07 8.26
CA LYS A 353 7.99 2.68 9.46
C LYS A 353 7.61 4.16 9.53
N ILE A 354 6.90 4.55 10.58
CA ILE A 354 6.44 5.94 10.82
C ILE A 354 7.13 6.61 12.02
N TYR A 355 7.88 5.83 12.81
CA TYR A 355 8.72 6.33 13.89
C TYR A 355 10.04 5.57 13.94
N GLU A 356 11.13 6.29 14.14
CA GLU A 356 12.44 5.70 14.42
C GLU A 356 13.18 6.53 15.48
N ASN A 357 13.78 5.85 16.44
CA ASN A 357 14.47 6.48 17.54
C ASN A 357 15.71 5.70 17.96
N ASP A 358 16.89 6.27 17.72
CA ASP A 358 18.21 5.72 18.08
C ASP A 358 18.50 5.78 19.60
N GLY A 359 17.56 5.34 20.43
CA GLY A 359 17.73 5.29 21.89
C GLY A 359 16.41 5.06 22.62
N VAL A 360 16.49 4.97 23.95
CA VAL A 360 15.35 4.93 24.86
C VAL A 360 15.59 5.90 26.02
N SER A 361 14.63 6.06 26.93
CA SER A 361 14.80 6.92 28.10
C SER A 361 15.88 6.37 29.04
N GLN A 362 16.57 7.30 29.68
CA GLN A 362 17.59 7.02 30.70
C GLN A 362 17.31 7.86 31.96
N MET A 363 17.86 7.46 33.10
CA MET A 363 17.81 8.28 34.31
C MET A 363 18.72 9.51 34.18
N GLN A 364 18.49 10.54 35.01
CA GLN A 364 19.37 11.70 35.06
C GLN A 364 20.79 11.30 35.49
N ASP A 365 20.92 10.43 36.50
CA ASP A 365 22.21 9.93 36.96
C ASP A 365 22.95 9.21 35.81
N PRO A 366 24.09 9.74 35.32
CA PRO A 366 24.82 9.13 34.22
C PRO A 366 25.38 7.74 34.55
N ASP A 367 25.55 7.42 35.84
CA ASP A 367 26.04 6.12 36.29
C ASP A 367 24.91 5.08 36.40
N SER A 368 23.65 5.50 36.22
CA SER A 368 22.51 4.59 36.26
C SER A 368 22.49 3.66 35.03
N PRO A 369 22.41 2.32 35.25
CA PRO A 369 22.28 1.37 34.17
C PRO A 369 20.87 1.36 33.56
N ASP A 370 19.90 2.03 34.19
CA ASP A 370 18.50 1.91 33.83
C ASP A 370 18.23 2.48 32.42
N ARG A 371 17.59 1.67 31.58
CA ARG A 371 17.09 2.06 30.26
C ARG A 371 15.66 1.56 30.14
N PHE A 372 14.76 2.42 29.71
CA PHE A 372 13.32 2.16 29.70
C PHE A 372 12.63 2.96 28.61
N TYR A 373 11.49 2.48 28.13
CA TYR A 373 10.57 3.30 27.34
C TYR A 373 9.38 3.70 28.21
N ILE A 374 8.74 4.79 27.81
CA ILE A 374 7.60 5.36 28.52
C ILE A 374 6.50 5.58 27.48
N LEU A 375 5.33 5.03 27.75
CA LEU A 375 4.11 5.31 26.99
C LEU A 375 3.19 6.17 27.85
N ARG A 376 2.49 7.12 27.22
CA ARG A 376 1.49 7.96 27.85
C ARG A 376 0.13 7.68 27.24
N LYS A 377 -0.85 7.37 28.07
CA LYS A 377 -2.25 7.25 27.66
C LYS A 377 -2.93 8.62 27.68
N ASN A 378 -3.57 8.98 26.58
CA ASN A 378 -4.29 10.24 26.44
C ASN A 378 -5.65 9.98 25.77
N GLY A 379 -6.63 9.56 26.58
CA GLY A 379 -7.90 9.04 26.07
C GLY A 379 -7.69 7.70 25.38
N GLU A 380 -8.05 7.64 24.09
CA GLU A 380 -7.83 6.48 23.21
C GLU A 380 -6.44 6.50 22.55
N LYS A 381 -5.75 7.65 22.54
CA LYS A 381 -4.41 7.78 21.96
C LYS A 381 -3.31 7.34 22.91
N THR A 382 -2.23 6.83 22.32
CA THR A 382 -0.99 6.52 23.03
C THR A 382 0.14 7.41 22.51
N GLY A 383 0.91 8.02 23.41
CA GLY A 383 2.09 8.82 23.10
C GLY A 383 3.39 8.14 23.53
N ILE A 384 4.46 8.34 22.76
CA ILE A 384 5.81 7.86 23.10
C ILE A 384 6.57 8.97 23.82
N CYS A 385 7.04 8.70 25.03
CA CYS A 385 7.82 9.66 25.79
C CYS A 385 9.31 9.31 25.80
N ARG A 386 10.17 10.33 25.69
CA ARG A 386 11.63 10.17 25.73
C ARG A 386 12.29 11.21 26.61
N ASN A 387 13.05 10.73 27.60
CA ASN A 387 13.95 11.53 28.43
C ASN A 387 15.41 11.28 28.03
N THR A 388 16.12 12.33 27.64
CA THR A 388 17.53 12.25 27.24
C THR A 388 18.36 13.23 28.06
N TYR A 389 19.57 12.82 28.44
CA TYR A 389 20.52 13.66 29.16
C TYR A 389 21.88 13.61 28.47
N THR A 390 22.49 14.77 28.28
CA THR A 390 23.82 14.89 27.68
C THR A 390 24.70 15.72 28.59
N TYR A 391 25.83 15.14 28.98
CA TYR A 391 26.82 15.76 29.86
C TYR A 391 28.04 16.24 29.07
N SER A 392 28.70 17.30 29.54
CA SER A 392 29.99 17.70 28.98
C SER A 392 31.06 16.66 29.30
N GLU A 393 31.86 16.30 28.30
CA GLU A 393 33.03 15.41 28.44
C GLU A 393 34.03 15.88 29.50
N ARG A 394 34.06 17.19 29.81
CA ARG A 394 35.00 17.77 30.76
C ARG A 394 34.45 17.87 32.19
N THR A 395 33.12 17.88 32.36
CA THR A 395 32.50 18.07 33.67
C THR A 395 31.02 17.67 33.69
N SER A 396 30.60 16.96 34.74
CA SER A 396 29.19 16.66 35.01
C SER A 396 28.35 17.89 35.41
N ARG A 397 28.99 19.05 35.63
CA ARG A 397 28.31 20.30 36.03
C ARG A 397 27.69 21.07 34.86
N VAL A 398 27.99 20.65 33.62
CA VAL A 398 27.42 21.22 32.40
C VAL A 398 26.67 20.10 31.71
N TRP A 399 25.35 20.24 31.59
CA TRP A 399 24.50 19.22 31.00
C TRP A 399 23.22 19.80 30.41
N ASN A 400 22.65 19.07 29.45
CA ASN A 400 21.34 19.35 28.88
C ASN A 400 20.43 18.14 29.13
N ALA A 401 19.19 18.38 29.54
CA ALA A 401 18.16 17.36 29.58
C ALA A 401 16.99 17.78 28.70
N THR A 402 16.41 16.80 28.03
CA THR A 402 15.24 16.96 27.18
C THR A 402 14.22 15.89 27.52
N SER A 403 12.97 16.30 27.70
CA SER A 403 11.81 15.43 27.80
C SER A 403 10.86 15.75 26.67
N ARG A 404 10.37 14.72 25.99
CA ARG A 404 9.45 14.86 24.86
C ARG A 404 8.31 13.86 25.00
N ILE A 405 7.11 14.28 24.61
CA ILE A 405 5.98 13.40 24.28
C ILE A 405 5.72 13.54 22.79
N SER A 406 5.73 12.42 22.07
CA SER A 406 5.39 12.35 20.66
C SER A 406 4.10 11.55 20.47
N GLU A 407 3.15 12.10 19.74
CA GLU A 407 1.88 11.46 19.41
C GLU A 407 1.78 11.31 17.88
N LEU A 408 1.03 10.29 17.44
CA LEU A 408 0.72 10.07 16.04
C LEU A 408 -0.33 11.11 15.59
N ASP A 409 0.01 11.90 14.58
CA ASP A 409 -0.86 12.90 14.01
C ASP A 409 -1.76 12.35 12.89
N GLU A 410 -2.75 13.14 12.49
CA GLU A 410 -3.72 12.78 11.43
C GLU A 410 -3.04 12.57 10.07
N ASP A 411 -1.85 13.14 9.86
CA ASP A 411 -1.03 12.98 8.65
C ASP A 411 -0.24 11.66 8.66
N GLY A 412 -0.38 10.84 9.72
CA GLY A 412 0.26 9.55 9.87
C GLY A 412 1.73 9.61 10.26
N SER A 413 2.16 10.72 10.88
CA SER A 413 3.52 10.93 11.36
C SER A 413 3.56 11.17 12.86
N PHE A 414 4.68 10.84 13.51
CA PHE A 414 4.87 11.22 14.92
C PHE A 414 5.37 12.66 15.03
N SER A 415 4.62 13.50 15.74
CA SER A 415 5.01 14.88 16.03
C SER A 415 5.12 15.12 17.55
N ALA A 416 5.95 16.08 17.95
CA ALA A 416 6.14 16.40 19.37
C ALA A 416 5.02 17.32 19.87
N VAL A 417 4.14 16.81 20.73
CA VAL A 417 3.07 17.58 21.37
C VAL A 417 3.51 18.25 22.67
N TYR A 418 4.63 17.79 23.22
CA TYR A 418 5.27 18.36 24.41
C TYR A 418 6.79 18.27 24.29
N LEU A 419 7.46 19.34 24.70
CA LEU A 419 8.92 19.40 24.81
C LEU A 419 9.31 20.22 26.04
N ALA A 420 10.08 19.63 26.95
CA ALA A 420 10.71 20.34 28.05
C ALA A 420 12.23 20.21 27.96
N GLU A 421 12.94 21.33 28.15
CA GLU A 421 14.40 21.35 28.14
C GLU A 421 14.95 22.07 29.37
N ILE A 422 15.98 21.47 29.98
CA ILE A 422 16.79 22.11 31.01
C ILE A 422 18.24 22.14 30.51
N ARG A 423 18.86 23.32 30.52
CA ARG A 423 20.31 23.44 30.33
C ARG A 423 20.93 23.94 31.62
N SER A 424 21.83 23.15 32.17
CA SER A 424 22.58 23.46 33.38
C SER A 424 24.00 23.84 33.04
N ASN A 425 24.45 24.98 33.57
CA ASN A 425 25.83 25.43 33.45
C ASN A 425 26.35 25.84 34.83
N TYR A 426 27.15 24.96 35.45
CA TYR A 426 27.66 25.14 36.82
C TYR A 426 26.55 25.49 37.84
N GLY A 427 25.40 24.82 37.74
CA GLY A 427 24.26 25.00 38.65
C GLY A 427 23.30 26.14 38.27
N TYR A 428 23.60 26.90 37.22
CA TYR A 428 22.66 27.85 36.63
C TYR A 428 21.83 27.16 35.56
N ASN A 429 20.53 27.03 35.83
CA ASN A 429 19.59 26.36 34.93
C ASN A 429 18.83 27.37 34.07
N THR A 430 18.73 27.09 32.78
CA THR A 430 17.77 27.71 31.87
C THR A 430 16.71 26.69 31.47
N TYR A 431 15.46 27.13 31.42
CA TYR A 431 14.28 26.30 31.24
C TYR A 431 13.56 26.68 29.95
N GLN A 432 13.13 25.68 29.17
CA GLN A 432 12.28 25.89 28.01
C GLN A 432 11.11 24.90 28.00
N LEU A 433 9.96 25.36 27.55
CA LEU A 433 8.79 24.55 27.25
C LEU A 433 8.35 24.84 25.81
N ASN A 434 8.16 23.79 25.01
CA ASN A 434 7.73 23.86 23.61
C ASN A 434 8.56 24.87 22.77
N GLY A 435 9.87 24.92 23.01
CA GLY A 435 10.80 25.82 22.32
C GLY A 435 10.84 27.26 22.87
N GLU A 436 10.00 27.60 23.84
CA GLU A 436 9.98 28.92 24.46
C GLU A 436 10.67 28.93 25.82
N ARG A 437 11.45 29.98 26.08
CA ARG A 437 12.13 30.16 27.37
C ARG A 437 11.14 30.60 28.43
N VAL A 438 11.05 29.82 29.51
CA VAL A 438 10.14 30.08 30.64
C VAL A 438 10.89 30.36 31.94
N TYR A 439 10.18 30.90 32.92
CA TYR A 439 10.70 31.04 34.28
C TYR A 439 10.64 29.70 35.04
N ARG A 440 11.55 29.52 36.01
CA ARG A 440 11.58 28.31 36.85
C ARG A 440 10.23 27.96 37.48
N ARG A 441 9.45 28.96 37.91
CA ARG A 441 8.13 28.72 38.52
C ARG A 441 7.16 28.04 37.55
N GLU A 442 7.16 28.47 36.30
CA GLU A 442 6.32 27.92 35.25
C GLU A 442 6.81 26.53 34.84
N PHE A 443 8.13 26.37 34.71
CA PHE A 443 8.73 25.06 34.47
C PHE A 443 8.43 24.06 35.59
N ASN A 444 8.49 24.47 36.86
CA ASN A 444 8.16 23.59 37.97
C ASN A 444 6.71 23.12 37.96
N ALA A 445 5.79 23.86 37.34
CA ALA A 445 4.39 23.48 37.24
C ALA A 445 4.13 22.50 36.09
N ASN A 446 4.84 22.64 34.96
CA ASN A 446 4.47 21.98 33.71
C ASN A 446 5.61 21.17 33.06
N GLY A 447 6.86 21.39 33.46
CA GLY A 447 8.06 20.86 32.81
C GLY A 447 8.51 19.48 33.27
N TYR A 448 7.88 18.94 34.32
CA TYR A 448 8.16 17.63 34.91
C TYR A 448 7.04 16.61 34.60
N ALA A 449 6.35 16.78 33.47
CA ALA A 449 5.17 15.99 33.12
C ALA A 449 5.47 14.51 32.82
N VAL A 450 6.65 14.19 32.27
CA VAL A 450 7.03 12.82 31.92
C VAL A 450 7.74 12.16 33.10
N PRO A 451 7.41 10.91 33.47
CA PRO A 451 8.06 10.17 34.55
C PRO A 451 9.59 10.18 34.44
N TYR A 452 10.26 10.32 35.57
CA TYR A 452 11.73 10.28 35.69
C TYR A 452 12.48 11.37 34.91
N PHE A 453 11.82 12.47 34.56
CA PHE A 453 12.49 13.62 33.99
C PHE A 453 13.01 14.56 35.09
N CYS A 454 14.30 14.51 35.40
CA CYS A 454 14.95 15.31 36.45
C CYS A 454 14.26 15.20 37.83
N ASN A 455 13.50 14.13 38.06
CA ASN A 455 12.84 13.79 39.31
C ASN A 455 12.85 12.27 39.52
N GLU A 456 12.63 11.86 40.77
CA GLU A 456 12.43 10.45 41.17
C GLU A 456 11.03 10.25 41.76
N ASP A 457 10.10 11.14 41.39
CA ASP A 457 8.75 11.16 41.93
C ASP A 457 7.93 9.95 41.46
N GLU A 458 6.93 9.58 42.25
CA GLU A 458 5.87 8.67 41.80
C GLU A 458 5.14 9.29 40.61
N TYR A 459 4.77 8.45 39.64
CA TYR A 459 3.98 8.84 38.48
C TYR A 459 2.61 8.19 38.52
N ASP A 460 1.67 8.78 37.79
CA ASP A 460 0.33 8.23 37.61
C ASP A 460 0.39 7.01 36.69
N ASP A 461 0.14 5.81 37.22
CA ASP A 461 0.16 4.55 36.48
C ASP A 461 -1.11 4.31 35.66
N GLU A 462 -2.14 5.16 35.81
CA GLU A 462 -3.29 5.22 34.90
C GLU A 462 -2.95 6.05 33.64
N GLU A 463 -2.06 7.04 33.76
CA GLU A 463 -1.61 7.89 32.64
C GLU A 463 -0.35 7.36 31.95
N PHE A 464 0.60 6.77 32.70
CA PHE A 464 1.91 6.38 32.15
C PHE A 464 2.25 4.91 32.39
N THR A 465 2.76 4.27 31.34
CA THR A 465 3.38 2.95 31.41
C THR A 465 4.88 3.10 31.28
N VAL A 466 5.64 2.66 32.28
CA VAL A 466 7.12 2.63 32.23
C VAL A 466 7.60 1.20 32.16
N VAL A 467 8.38 0.87 31.12
CA VAL A 467 8.87 -0.49 30.89
C VAL A 467 10.39 -0.52 30.84
N TYR A 468 10.98 -1.27 31.76
CA TYR A 468 12.44 -1.40 31.88
C TYR A 468 12.99 -2.44 30.89
N LEU A 469 13.98 -2.00 30.10
CA LEU A 469 14.73 -2.83 29.17
C LEU A 469 16.10 -3.23 29.74
N GLN A 470 16.65 -2.39 30.61
CA GLN A 470 17.91 -2.62 31.30
C GLN A 470 17.84 -1.98 32.68
N GLY A 471 18.54 -2.56 33.65
CA GLY A 471 18.73 -1.92 34.95
C GLY A 471 19.64 -2.70 35.88
N ALA A 472 19.78 -2.20 37.11
CA ALA A 472 20.47 -2.92 38.18
C ALA A 472 19.81 -4.29 38.44
N SER A 473 20.51 -5.21 39.10
CA SER A 473 20.02 -6.59 39.34
C SER A 473 18.62 -6.69 39.99
N GLY A 474 18.18 -5.65 40.71
CA GLY A 474 16.83 -5.57 41.27
C GLY A 474 15.70 -5.48 40.23
N ARG A 475 16.01 -5.10 38.98
CA ARG A 475 15.06 -5.03 37.84
C ARG A 475 14.90 -6.37 37.11
N GLY A 476 15.58 -7.43 37.57
CA GLY A 476 15.60 -8.71 36.87
C GLY A 476 14.22 -9.31 36.64
N SER A 477 13.32 -9.21 37.62
CA SER A 477 11.93 -9.70 37.49
C SER A 477 11.15 -8.93 36.43
N ASP A 478 11.25 -7.60 36.43
CA ASP A 478 10.52 -6.72 35.52
C ASP A 478 10.91 -7.04 34.07
N ILE A 479 12.21 -7.21 33.84
CA ILE A 479 12.74 -7.56 32.51
C ILE A 479 12.36 -8.98 32.12
N GLN A 480 12.36 -9.95 33.03
CA GLN A 480 11.91 -11.32 32.73
C GLN A 480 10.42 -11.39 32.37
N SER A 481 9.58 -10.61 33.06
CA SER A 481 8.17 -10.45 32.70
C SER A 481 8.01 -9.87 31.30
N LEU A 482 8.70 -8.75 31.01
CA LEU A 482 8.71 -8.16 29.67
C LEU A 482 9.09 -9.17 28.58
N ILE A 483 10.14 -9.96 28.81
CA ILE A 483 10.60 -10.98 27.84
C ILE A 483 9.52 -12.04 27.63
N THR A 484 8.82 -12.46 28.70
CA THR A 484 7.74 -13.44 28.61
C THR A 484 6.57 -12.88 27.81
N ASP A 485 6.16 -11.65 28.09
CA ASP A 485 5.06 -10.97 27.38
C ASP A 485 5.42 -10.78 25.90
N THR A 486 6.64 -10.33 25.61
CA THR A 486 7.13 -10.16 24.24
C THR A 486 7.18 -11.48 23.47
N GLN A 487 7.57 -12.59 24.12
CA GLN A 487 7.54 -13.91 23.48
C GLN A 487 6.11 -14.31 23.11
N SER A 488 5.15 -14.08 24.02
CA SER A 488 3.73 -14.34 23.76
C SER A 488 3.19 -13.48 22.63
N ASN A 489 3.57 -12.19 22.59
CA ASN A 489 3.14 -11.28 21.53
C ASN A 489 3.71 -11.68 20.17
N ILE A 490 5.01 -12.02 20.10
CA ILE A 490 5.62 -12.53 18.87
C ILE A 490 4.89 -13.77 18.38
N ASP A 491 4.64 -14.75 19.25
CA ASP A 491 3.97 -15.98 18.84
C ASP A 491 2.51 -15.71 18.41
N SER A 492 1.84 -14.72 19.01
CA SER A 492 0.50 -14.27 18.59
C SER A 492 0.52 -13.59 17.22
N ILE A 493 1.44 -12.65 16.99
CA ILE A 493 1.60 -11.95 15.71
C ILE A 493 1.94 -12.95 14.59
N LEU A 494 2.82 -13.92 14.87
CA LEU A 494 3.22 -14.92 13.88
C LEU A 494 2.14 -15.97 13.60
N SER A 495 1.27 -16.28 14.57
CA SER A 495 0.17 -17.23 14.35
C SER A 495 -1.06 -16.60 13.69
N ALA A 496 -1.18 -15.27 13.74
CA ALA A 496 -2.24 -14.53 13.05
C ALA A 496 -2.19 -14.68 11.52
N THR A 497 -1.07 -15.18 10.96
CA THR A 497 -0.94 -15.47 9.52
C THR A 497 -1.46 -16.85 9.10
N ASP A 498 -1.74 -17.74 10.07
CA ASP A 498 -2.17 -19.13 9.82
C ASP A 498 -3.71 -19.29 9.77
N VAL A 499 -4.47 -18.19 9.88
CA VAL A 499 -5.94 -18.16 9.96
C VAL A 499 -6.57 -17.79 8.63
#